data_AF-A0A196L727-F1
#
_entry.id   AF-A0A196L727-F1
#
_cell.length_a   1.000
_cell.length_b   1.000
_cell.length_c   1.000
_cell.angle_alpha   90.00
_cell.angle_beta   90.00
_cell.angle_gamma   90.00
#
_symmetry.space_group_name_H-M   'P 1'
#
loop_
_entity.id
_entity.type
_entity.pdbx_description
1 polymer ?
#
loop_
_entity_poly.entity_id
_entity_poly.type
_entity_poly.pdbx_seq_one_letter_code
_entity_poly.pdbx_strand_id
1 'polypeptide(L)'
;MVTRALAAEIRHHPTALQDFLEGLSDKRPFGLLQRVRCEATARVDVLLEFEQADGTPLSVGLEAKFDHELTRAQIRKEADAVQQLFVVVRDTDGVPHWLAEDFPTVPVISWHDLLKRFPDSRITTDDLDSIRTPKAAVEAHFTRLKPHLDQRLDGWAIDPRRNGSGNPSIVFGSPPLPDGRTLRGQIQVTGRGMPKHAEDLRLESHMGISVVEDESNYFDPKLSPDVPAWIESLRTLQREVLDGHEDRLLISRRAPGVSSRDLGQWKKPLAITHLEEDAHLAKGYVDWAIGPKTAPVPLERLDELAAITVEVFERWHAAESG
;
A
#
# COMPACT_ATOMS: atom_id res chain seq x y z
N MET A 1 5.53 -18.28 -7.84
CA MET A 1 4.86 -19.49 -7.30
C MET A 1 3.62 -19.83 -8.12
N VAL A 2 2.73 -18.85 -8.36
CA VAL A 2 1.48 -19.06 -9.11
C VAL A 2 1.66 -19.43 -10.59
N THR A 3 2.65 -18.89 -11.30
CA THR A 3 2.96 -19.30 -12.68
C THR A 3 3.41 -20.76 -12.80
N ARG A 4 4.10 -21.29 -11.78
CA ARG A 4 4.46 -22.72 -11.69
C ARG A 4 3.27 -23.60 -11.35
N ALA A 5 2.39 -23.15 -10.46
CA ALA A 5 1.12 -23.81 -10.19
C ALA A 5 0.25 -23.85 -11.45
N LEU A 6 0.15 -22.73 -12.17
CA LEU A 6 -0.58 -22.62 -13.44
C LEU A 6 -0.04 -23.64 -14.45
N ALA A 7 1.27 -23.70 -14.65
CA ALA A 7 1.86 -24.70 -15.53
C ALA A 7 1.55 -26.15 -15.11
N ALA A 8 1.39 -26.43 -13.81
CA ALA A 8 0.95 -27.74 -13.36
C ALA A 8 -0.53 -27.99 -13.71
N GLU A 9 -1.42 -27.01 -13.51
CA GLU A 9 -2.82 -27.09 -13.94
C GLU A 9 -2.93 -27.37 -15.45
N ILE A 10 -2.14 -26.67 -16.27
CA ILE A 10 -2.10 -26.85 -17.73
C ILE A 10 -1.69 -28.27 -18.09
N ARG A 11 -0.71 -28.86 -17.41
CA ARG A 11 -0.30 -30.25 -17.66
C ARG A 11 -1.40 -31.26 -17.34
N HIS A 12 -2.23 -30.97 -16.33
CA HIS A 12 -3.33 -31.86 -15.93
C HIS A 12 -4.58 -31.70 -16.79
N HIS A 13 -4.90 -30.48 -17.23
CA HIS A 13 -6.11 -30.16 -17.97
C HIS A 13 -5.84 -29.24 -19.18
N PRO A 14 -5.08 -29.69 -20.19
CA PRO A 14 -4.61 -28.83 -21.27
C PRO A 14 -5.71 -28.38 -22.25
N THR A 15 -6.69 -29.25 -22.53
CA THR A 15 -7.66 -29.06 -23.62
C THR A 15 -8.51 -27.80 -23.45
N ALA A 16 -9.08 -27.58 -22.26
CA ALA A 16 -9.96 -26.44 -22.01
C ALA A 16 -9.22 -25.09 -22.10
N LEU A 17 -7.94 -25.06 -21.71
CA LEU A 17 -7.10 -23.88 -21.93
C LEU A 17 -6.76 -23.71 -23.41
N GLN A 18 -6.35 -24.78 -24.09
CA GLN A 18 -6.00 -24.74 -25.51
C GLN A 18 -7.16 -24.18 -26.34
N ASP A 19 -8.37 -24.73 -26.20
CA ASP A 19 -9.56 -24.26 -26.91
C ASP A 19 -9.82 -22.76 -26.66
N PHE A 20 -9.61 -22.31 -25.42
CA PHE A 20 -9.75 -20.91 -25.04
C PHE A 20 -8.70 -20.02 -25.73
N LEU A 21 -7.42 -20.42 -25.74
CA LEU A 21 -6.35 -19.66 -26.38
C LEU A 21 -6.48 -19.64 -27.90
N GLU A 22 -6.82 -20.78 -28.53
CA GLU A 22 -7.06 -20.85 -29.98
C GLU A 22 -8.20 -19.91 -30.37
N GLY A 23 -9.27 -19.84 -29.57
CA GLY A 23 -10.40 -18.91 -29.77
C GLY A 23 -10.01 -17.44 -29.77
N LEU A 24 -8.91 -17.08 -29.07
CA LEU A 24 -8.37 -15.73 -28.99
C LEU A 24 -7.29 -15.44 -30.05
N SER A 25 -6.81 -16.46 -30.76
CA SER A 25 -5.84 -16.36 -31.85
C SER A 25 -6.49 -16.66 -33.20
N ASP A 26 -7.61 -16.00 -33.48
CA ASP A 26 -8.38 -16.16 -34.73
C ASP A 26 -8.78 -17.61 -35.06
N LYS A 27 -8.97 -18.45 -34.04
CA LYS A 27 -9.29 -19.88 -34.16
C LYS A 27 -8.22 -20.69 -34.92
N ARG A 28 -6.97 -20.24 -34.89
CA ARG A 28 -5.85 -21.01 -35.42
C ARG A 28 -5.63 -22.26 -34.53
N PRO A 29 -5.66 -23.47 -35.09
CA PRO A 29 -5.36 -24.67 -34.32
C PRO A 29 -3.88 -24.73 -33.95
N PHE A 30 -3.58 -24.99 -32.68
CA PHE A 30 -2.22 -25.07 -32.16
C PHE A 30 -1.61 -26.47 -32.31
N GLY A 31 -2.45 -27.51 -32.41
CA GLY A 31 -2.01 -28.89 -32.54
C GLY A 31 -1.94 -29.63 -31.22
N LEU A 32 -1.05 -30.62 -31.09
CA LEU A 32 -0.91 -31.41 -29.88
C LEU A 32 0.05 -30.73 -28.90
N LEU A 33 -0.38 -30.46 -27.67
CA LEU A 33 0.51 -29.95 -26.63
C LEU A 33 1.56 -30.99 -26.25
N GLN A 34 2.84 -30.69 -26.53
CA GLN A 34 3.96 -31.57 -26.23
C GLN A 34 4.59 -31.25 -24.88
N ARG A 35 4.77 -29.97 -24.55
CA ARG A 35 5.49 -29.55 -23.34
C ARG A 35 4.95 -28.26 -22.75
N VAL A 36 5.08 -28.17 -21.43
CA VAL A 36 4.81 -26.97 -20.62
C VAL A 36 6.02 -26.69 -19.76
N ARG A 37 6.62 -25.50 -19.92
CA ARG A 37 7.79 -25.05 -19.16
C ARG A 37 7.49 -23.76 -18.41
N CYS A 38 8.12 -23.58 -17.26
CA CYS A 38 8.13 -22.31 -16.53
C CYS A 38 9.50 -21.67 -16.67
N GLU A 39 9.57 -20.35 -16.68
CA GLU A 39 10.84 -19.60 -16.64
C GLU A 39 11.81 -20.07 -17.75
N ALA A 40 11.26 -20.39 -18.93
CA ALA A 40 12.03 -20.95 -20.03
C ALA A 40 12.99 -19.90 -20.61
N THR A 41 14.00 -20.36 -21.35
CA THR A 41 14.97 -19.51 -22.07
C THR A 41 14.33 -18.45 -22.97
N ALA A 42 13.06 -18.62 -23.34
CA ALA A 42 12.24 -17.67 -24.10
C ALA A 42 11.80 -16.42 -23.31
N ARG A 43 12.17 -16.28 -22.02
CA ARG A 43 11.88 -15.08 -21.18
C ARG A 43 10.41 -14.78 -20.92
N VAL A 44 9.51 -15.73 -21.14
CA VAL A 44 8.10 -15.68 -20.73
C VAL A 44 7.88 -16.53 -19.47
N ASP A 45 6.90 -16.17 -18.66
CA ASP A 45 6.58 -16.88 -17.42
C ASP A 45 6.23 -18.37 -17.63
N VAL A 46 5.37 -18.65 -18.62
CA VAL A 46 5.00 -20.01 -19.02
C VAL A 46 5.14 -20.15 -20.54
N LEU A 47 5.84 -21.21 -20.98
CA LEU A 47 6.00 -21.57 -22.38
C LEU A 47 5.29 -22.89 -22.67
N LEU A 48 4.41 -22.87 -23.66
CA LEU A 48 3.71 -24.04 -24.20
C LEU A 48 4.32 -24.37 -25.56
N GLU A 49 4.72 -25.62 -25.74
CA GLU A 49 5.25 -26.14 -27.01
C GLU A 49 4.23 -27.12 -27.57
N PHE A 50 3.68 -26.82 -28.74
CA PHE A 50 2.76 -27.66 -29.49
C PHE A 50 3.44 -28.22 -30.74
N GLU A 51 2.93 -29.35 -31.23
CA GLU A 51 3.26 -29.91 -32.53
C GLU A 51 2.05 -29.80 -33.44
N GLN A 52 2.21 -29.06 -34.54
CA GLN A 52 1.16 -28.88 -35.55
C GLN A 52 1.01 -30.15 -36.40
N ALA A 53 -0.10 -30.25 -37.14
CA ALA A 53 -0.41 -31.44 -37.94
C ALA A 53 0.64 -31.79 -39.02
N ASP A 54 1.41 -30.80 -39.47
CA ASP A 54 2.52 -30.95 -40.42
C ASP A 54 3.87 -31.27 -39.74
N GLY A 55 3.86 -31.51 -38.43
CA GLY A 55 5.05 -31.80 -37.62
C GLY A 55 5.86 -30.55 -37.25
N THR A 56 5.41 -29.34 -37.62
CA THR A 56 6.12 -28.11 -37.25
C THR A 56 5.85 -27.74 -35.78
N PRO A 57 6.88 -27.28 -35.04
CA PRO A 57 6.68 -26.84 -33.66
C PRO A 57 6.02 -25.45 -33.62
N LEU A 58 5.10 -25.28 -32.67
CA LEU A 58 4.50 -23.99 -32.32
C LEU A 58 4.80 -23.65 -30.86
N SER A 59 5.34 -22.46 -30.64
CA SER A 59 5.67 -21.90 -29.33
C SER A 59 4.64 -20.84 -28.94
N VAL A 60 3.97 -21.04 -27.80
CA VAL A 60 3.00 -20.10 -27.24
C VAL A 60 3.46 -19.68 -25.85
N GLY A 61 3.61 -18.37 -25.64
CA GLY A 61 4.00 -17.79 -24.36
C GLY A 61 2.80 -17.24 -23.59
N LEU A 62 2.77 -17.46 -22.28
CA LEU A 62 1.90 -16.74 -21.34
C LEU A 62 2.80 -15.89 -20.44
N GLU A 63 2.61 -14.57 -20.47
CA GLU A 63 3.28 -13.63 -19.56
C GLU A 63 2.29 -13.18 -18.50
N ALA A 64 2.58 -13.44 -17.23
CA ALA A 64 1.67 -13.15 -16.13
C ALA A 64 2.01 -11.84 -15.42
N LYS A 65 1.06 -10.91 -15.43
CA LYS A 65 1.14 -9.61 -14.75
C LYS A 65 0.07 -9.49 -13.67
N PHE A 66 0.54 -9.33 -12.44
CA PHE A 66 -0.32 -9.09 -11.28
C PHE A 66 -0.43 -7.61 -10.95
N ASP A 67 0.68 -6.88 -11.02
CA ASP A 67 0.77 -5.48 -10.63
C ASP A 67 1.99 -4.72 -11.18
N HIS A 68 2.86 -5.39 -11.94
CA HIS A 68 3.97 -4.74 -12.63
C HIS A 68 3.46 -3.96 -13.85
N GLU A 69 3.98 -2.75 -14.03
CA GLU A 69 3.71 -1.95 -15.22
C GLU A 69 4.18 -2.72 -16.46
N LEU A 70 3.28 -2.83 -17.44
CA LEU A 70 3.63 -3.34 -18.76
C LEU A 70 4.54 -2.33 -19.45
N THR A 71 5.65 -2.80 -20.01
CA THR A 71 6.53 -1.95 -20.81
C THR A 71 6.57 -2.43 -22.25
N ARG A 72 6.57 -1.50 -23.20
CA ARG A 72 6.70 -1.80 -24.64
C ARG A 72 7.95 -2.62 -24.96
N ALA A 73 9.07 -2.29 -24.30
CA ALA A 73 10.33 -2.97 -24.51
C ALA A 73 10.26 -4.44 -24.07
N GLN A 74 9.58 -4.71 -22.96
CA GLN A 74 9.36 -6.07 -22.50
C GLN A 74 8.44 -6.84 -23.44
N ILE A 75 7.25 -6.29 -23.74
CA ILE A 75 6.26 -6.97 -24.59
C ILE A 75 6.84 -7.30 -25.97
N ARG A 76 7.56 -6.35 -26.58
CA ARG A 76 8.23 -6.59 -27.87
C ARG A 76 9.20 -7.77 -27.78
N LYS A 77 10.07 -7.76 -26.78
CA LYS A 77 11.08 -8.78 -26.58
C LYS A 77 10.49 -10.18 -26.31
N GLU A 78 9.37 -10.24 -25.61
CA GLU A 78 8.66 -11.49 -25.34
C GLU A 78 7.88 -11.97 -26.56
N ALA A 79 7.21 -11.06 -27.28
CA ALA A 79 6.52 -11.36 -28.52
C ALA A 79 7.48 -11.82 -29.63
N ASP A 80 8.71 -11.30 -29.67
CA ASP A 80 9.76 -11.75 -30.59
C ASP A 80 10.32 -13.14 -30.22
N ALA A 81 10.11 -13.61 -28.98
CA ALA A 81 10.69 -14.86 -28.47
C ALA A 81 9.79 -16.09 -28.66
N VAL A 82 8.50 -15.89 -28.95
CA VAL A 82 7.49 -16.95 -29.16
C VAL A 82 6.66 -16.64 -30.40
N GLN A 83 6.03 -17.65 -30.99
CA GLN A 83 5.19 -17.44 -32.18
C GLN A 83 3.81 -16.84 -31.85
N GLN A 84 3.34 -17.01 -30.62
CA GLN A 84 2.13 -16.36 -30.10
C GLN A 84 2.35 -16.00 -28.64
N LEU A 85 2.11 -14.74 -28.27
CA LEU A 85 2.17 -14.27 -26.88
C LEU A 85 0.75 -13.95 -26.39
N PHE A 86 0.47 -14.32 -25.15
CA PHE A 86 -0.69 -13.86 -24.39
C PHE A 86 -0.21 -13.17 -23.12
N VAL A 87 -0.87 -12.06 -22.77
CA VAL A 87 -0.63 -11.38 -21.50
C VAL A 87 -1.77 -11.71 -20.55
N VAL A 88 -1.44 -12.31 -19.40
CA VAL A 88 -2.38 -12.65 -18.35
C VAL A 88 -2.36 -11.54 -17.30
N VAL A 89 -3.40 -10.73 -17.25
CA VAL A 89 -3.56 -9.65 -16.29
C VAL A 89 -4.56 -10.02 -15.21
N ARG A 90 -4.54 -9.36 -14.07
CA ARG A 90 -5.60 -9.53 -13.06
C ARG A 90 -6.95 -9.04 -13.57
N ASP A 91 -6.97 -7.82 -14.10
CA ASP A 91 -8.14 -7.12 -14.60
C ASP A 91 -7.78 -6.48 -15.96
N THR A 92 -8.65 -6.68 -16.94
CA THR A 92 -8.48 -6.14 -18.29
C THR A 92 -8.69 -4.63 -18.35
N ASP A 93 -9.43 -4.05 -17.40
CA ASP A 93 -9.76 -2.62 -17.39
C ASP A 93 -8.52 -1.72 -17.13
N GLY A 94 -7.48 -2.27 -16.49
CA GLY A 94 -6.24 -1.57 -16.20
C GLY A 94 -5.17 -1.66 -17.31
N VAL A 95 -5.49 -2.29 -18.44
CA VAL A 95 -4.53 -2.54 -19.52
C VAL A 95 -4.28 -1.25 -20.30
N PRO A 96 -3.01 -0.84 -20.51
CA PRO A 96 -2.72 0.34 -21.29
C PRO A 96 -3.23 0.22 -22.74
N HIS A 97 -3.92 1.25 -23.22
CA HIS A 97 -4.44 1.31 -24.60
C HIS A 97 -3.37 1.02 -25.66
N TRP A 98 -2.14 1.46 -25.40
CA TRP A 98 -1.02 1.24 -26.33
C TRP A 98 -0.73 -0.23 -26.59
N LEU A 99 -1.09 -1.15 -25.68
CA LEU A 99 -0.83 -2.57 -25.90
C LEU A 99 -1.61 -3.08 -27.10
N ALA A 100 -2.89 -2.72 -27.21
CA ALA A 100 -3.72 -3.09 -28.35
C ALA A 100 -3.32 -2.36 -29.63
N GLU A 101 -2.86 -1.10 -29.52
CA GLU A 101 -2.43 -0.30 -30.68
C GLU A 101 -1.08 -0.77 -31.25
N ASP A 102 -0.09 -0.97 -30.38
CA ASP A 102 1.28 -1.31 -30.78
C ASP A 102 1.48 -2.81 -30.99
N PHE A 103 0.67 -3.65 -30.34
CA PHE A 103 0.77 -5.12 -30.36
C PHE A 103 -0.60 -5.79 -30.54
N PRO A 104 -1.30 -5.54 -31.67
CA PRO A 104 -2.67 -6.04 -31.90
C PRO A 104 -2.78 -7.57 -31.92
N THR A 105 -1.66 -8.28 -32.10
CA THR A 105 -1.59 -9.75 -32.14
C THR A 105 -1.28 -10.37 -30.78
N VAL A 106 -1.24 -9.58 -29.69
CA VAL A 106 -0.98 -10.05 -28.32
C VAL A 106 -2.28 -9.93 -27.52
N PRO A 107 -3.09 -11.00 -27.44
CA PRO A 107 -4.34 -10.95 -26.71
C PRO A 107 -4.08 -10.83 -25.20
N VAL A 108 -4.96 -10.11 -24.54
CA VAL A 108 -4.93 -9.92 -23.10
C VAL A 108 -6.06 -10.73 -22.48
N ILE A 109 -5.73 -11.52 -21.46
CA ILE A 109 -6.67 -12.37 -20.75
C ILE A 109 -6.64 -12.07 -19.27
N SER A 110 -7.80 -12.12 -18.61
CA SER A 110 -7.87 -12.00 -17.17
C SER A 110 -7.46 -13.32 -16.51
N TRP A 111 -6.85 -13.25 -15.33
CA TRP A 111 -6.60 -14.42 -14.47
C TRP A 111 -7.90 -15.16 -14.15
N HIS A 112 -8.99 -14.41 -13.95
CA HIS A 112 -10.30 -14.96 -13.67
C HIS A 112 -10.81 -15.84 -14.83
N ASP A 113 -10.73 -15.36 -16.07
CA ASP A 113 -11.20 -16.13 -17.24
C ASP A 113 -10.29 -17.30 -17.60
N LEU A 114 -9.00 -17.18 -17.29
CA LEU A 114 -8.05 -18.26 -17.41
C LEU A 114 -8.33 -19.37 -16.37
N LEU A 115 -8.57 -19.02 -15.11
CA LEU A 115 -8.82 -20.01 -14.05
C LEU A 115 -10.17 -20.72 -14.20
N LYS A 116 -11.17 -20.10 -14.82
CA LYS A 116 -12.43 -20.79 -15.19
C LYS A 116 -12.22 -22.03 -16.06
N ARG A 117 -11.08 -22.16 -16.73
CA ARG A 117 -10.73 -23.33 -17.55
C ARG A 117 -10.26 -24.52 -16.72
N PHE A 118 -10.02 -24.30 -15.43
CA PHE A 118 -9.56 -25.28 -14.47
C PHE A 118 -10.57 -25.37 -13.31
N PRO A 119 -11.67 -26.14 -13.46
CA PRO A 119 -12.76 -26.18 -12.48
C PRO A 119 -12.29 -26.67 -11.09
N ASP A 120 -11.24 -27.49 -11.04
CA ASP A 120 -10.61 -27.99 -9.82
C ASP A 120 -9.24 -27.34 -9.57
N SER A 121 -9.06 -26.08 -10.01
CA SER A 121 -7.77 -25.40 -9.85
C SER A 121 -7.37 -25.31 -8.38
N ARG A 122 -6.12 -25.66 -8.09
CA ARG A 122 -5.52 -25.43 -6.77
C ARG A 122 -5.13 -23.97 -6.55
N ILE A 123 -5.30 -23.11 -7.56
CA ILE A 123 -5.07 -21.67 -7.48
C ILE A 123 -6.41 -21.00 -7.18
N THR A 124 -6.52 -20.42 -6.01
CA THR A 124 -7.74 -19.72 -5.55
C THR A 124 -7.69 -18.24 -5.90
N THR A 125 -8.84 -17.55 -5.81
CA THR A 125 -8.88 -16.09 -5.92
C THR A 125 -8.08 -15.42 -4.80
N ASP A 126 -8.08 -16.01 -3.60
CA ASP A 126 -7.29 -15.55 -2.46
C ASP A 126 -5.79 -15.64 -2.72
N ASP A 127 -5.34 -16.70 -3.41
CA ASP A 127 -3.94 -16.82 -3.85
C ASP A 127 -3.59 -15.69 -4.82
N LEU A 128 -4.47 -15.34 -5.76
CA LEU A 128 -4.24 -14.22 -6.69
C LEU A 128 -4.20 -12.86 -5.97
N ASP A 129 -5.02 -12.69 -4.93
CA ASP A 129 -5.04 -11.48 -4.11
C ASP A 129 -3.77 -11.30 -3.29
N SER A 130 -3.18 -12.41 -2.83
CA SER A 130 -1.92 -12.40 -2.08
C SER A 130 -0.69 -11.95 -2.89
N ILE A 131 -0.79 -11.92 -4.24
CA ILE A 131 0.34 -11.63 -5.15
C ILE A 131 0.54 -10.13 -5.41
N ARG A 132 -0.37 -9.25 -4.95
CA ARG A 132 -0.10 -7.80 -5.03
C ARG A 132 1.21 -7.49 -4.31
N THR A 133 2.04 -6.60 -4.88
CA THR A 133 3.07 -5.95 -4.11
C THR A 133 2.40 -5.34 -2.87
N PRO A 134 3.00 -5.50 -1.68
CA PRO A 134 2.44 -4.95 -0.45
C PRO A 134 2.08 -3.45 -0.59
N LYS A 135 2.76 -2.74 -1.50
CA LYS A 135 2.52 -1.34 -1.82
C LYS A 135 1.17 -1.09 -2.50
N ALA A 136 0.90 -1.72 -3.63
CA ALA A 136 -0.33 -1.51 -4.40
C ALA A 136 -1.57 -2.04 -3.65
N ALA A 137 -1.40 -3.07 -2.83
CA ALA A 137 -2.43 -3.52 -1.90
C ALA A 137 -2.82 -2.40 -0.93
N VAL A 138 -1.86 -1.83 -0.21
CA VAL A 138 -2.12 -0.74 0.75
C VAL A 138 -2.72 0.49 0.07
N GLU A 139 -2.23 0.89 -1.11
CA GLU A 139 -2.79 2.02 -1.86
C GLU A 139 -4.28 1.81 -2.17
N ALA A 140 -4.68 0.61 -2.61
CA ALA A 140 -6.07 0.29 -2.87
C ALA A 140 -6.94 0.29 -1.60
N HIS A 141 -6.40 -0.16 -0.47
CA HIS A 141 -7.10 -0.05 0.82
C HIS A 141 -7.31 1.40 1.24
N PHE A 142 -6.29 2.25 1.10
CA PHE A 142 -6.39 3.68 1.44
C PHE A 142 -7.38 4.43 0.54
N THR A 143 -7.39 4.14 -0.76
CA THR A 143 -8.37 4.72 -1.70
C THR A 143 -9.80 4.32 -1.32
N ARG A 144 -10.04 3.06 -0.92
CA ARG A 144 -11.36 2.61 -0.49
C ARG A 144 -11.81 3.23 0.83
N LEU A 145 -10.88 3.53 1.73
CA LEU A 145 -11.19 4.19 3.01
C LEU A 145 -11.58 5.65 2.85
N LYS A 146 -10.99 6.35 1.88
CA LYS A 146 -11.11 7.81 1.76
C LYS A 146 -12.56 8.32 1.82
N PRO A 147 -13.55 7.77 1.09
CA PRO A 147 -14.93 8.28 1.16
C PRO A 147 -15.55 8.19 2.56
N HIS A 148 -15.23 7.13 3.32
CA HIS A 148 -15.70 6.96 4.69
C HIS A 148 -15.06 7.96 5.65
N LEU A 149 -13.77 8.27 5.43
CA LEU A 149 -13.05 9.27 6.21
C LEU A 149 -13.58 10.68 5.91
N ASP A 150 -13.79 11.01 4.62
CA ASP A 150 -14.35 12.30 4.20
C ASP A 150 -15.75 12.53 4.82
N GLN A 151 -16.56 11.48 4.96
CA GLN A 151 -17.89 11.58 5.58
C GLN A 151 -17.83 11.84 7.09
N ARG A 152 -16.81 11.32 7.78
CA ARG A 152 -16.66 11.43 9.24
C ARG A 152 -16.03 12.76 9.65
N LEU A 153 -14.97 13.15 8.96
CA LEU A 153 -14.18 14.34 9.24
C LEU A 153 -14.54 15.48 8.27
N ASP A 154 -15.75 16.02 8.40
CA ASP A 154 -16.22 17.08 7.51
C ASP A 154 -15.34 18.34 7.60
N GLY A 155 -14.98 18.90 6.44
CA GLY A 155 -14.07 20.05 6.32
C GLY A 155 -12.58 19.74 6.52
N TRP A 156 -12.19 18.50 6.81
CA TRP A 156 -10.78 18.10 6.91
C TRP A 156 -10.18 17.82 5.54
N ALA A 157 -8.89 18.10 5.39
CA ALA A 157 -8.10 17.66 4.25
C ALA A 157 -7.63 16.21 4.47
N ILE A 158 -8.07 15.29 3.61
CA ILE A 158 -7.71 13.87 3.66
C ILE A 158 -7.16 13.44 2.30
N ASP A 159 -5.87 13.13 2.25
CA ASP A 159 -5.14 12.89 1.01
C ASP A 159 -4.38 11.55 1.04
N PRO A 160 -4.90 10.50 0.36
CA PRO A 160 -4.14 9.30 0.08
C PRO A 160 -2.98 9.61 -0.88
N ARG A 161 -1.75 9.48 -0.38
CA ARG A 161 -0.54 9.83 -1.14
C ARG A 161 0.64 8.96 -0.77
N ARG A 162 1.73 9.10 -1.51
CA ARG A 162 3.04 8.56 -1.11
C ARG A 162 3.77 9.56 -0.21
N ASN A 163 4.36 9.06 0.87
CA ASN A 163 5.20 9.85 1.77
C ASN A 163 6.60 10.08 1.16
N GLY A 164 7.48 10.79 1.87
CA GLY A 164 8.83 11.13 1.39
C GLY A 164 9.74 9.92 1.10
N SER A 165 9.42 8.74 1.61
CA SER A 165 10.12 7.48 1.30
C SER A 165 9.41 6.67 0.20
N GLY A 166 8.37 7.24 -0.41
CA GLY A 166 7.57 6.60 -1.44
C GLY A 166 6.59 5.56 -0.92
N ASN A 167 6.42 5.40 0.40
CA ASN A 167 5.47 4.47 0.98
C ASN A 167 4.04 5.05 0.94
N PRO A 168 3.01 4.22 0.77
CA PRO A 168 1.63 4.67 0.84
C PRO A 168 1.31 5.26 2.22
N SER A 169 0.50 6.32 2.24
CA SER A 169 0.00 6.98 3.44
C SER A 169 -1.36 7.63 3.16
N ILE A 170 -2.14 7.87 4.21
CA ILE A 170 -3.25 8.82 4.21
C ILE A 170 -2.82 9.98 5.10
N VAL A 171 -2.79 11.20 4.57
CA VAL A 171 -2.45 12.40 5.35
C VAL A 171 -3.73 13.13 5.74
N PHE A 172 -3.78 13.59 6.99
CA PHE A 172 -4.89 14.31 7.60
C PHE A 172 -4.46 15.75 7.93
N GLY A 173 -5.36 16.71 7.71
CA GLY A 173 -5.23 18.08 8.18
C GLY A 173 -6.59 18.64 8.59
N SER A 174 -6.68 19.14 9.81
CA SER A 174 -7.91 19.78 10.30
C SER A 174 -8.11 21.18 9.72
N PRO A 175 -9.34 21.73 9.84
CA PRO A 175 -9.54 23.16 9.84
C PRO A 175 -8.63 23.87 10.88
N PRO A 176 -8.36 25.18 10.71
CA PRO A 176 -7.62 25.95 11.70
C PRO A 176 -8.31 25.97 13.06
N LEU A 177 -7.54 25.75 14.11
CA LEU A 177 -7.91 25.96 15.51
C LEU A 177 -7.96 27.48 15.82
N PRO A 178 -8.53 27.90 16.97
CA PRO A 178 -8.63 29.32 17.32
C PRO A 178 -7.31 30.09 17.31
N ASP A 179 -6.20 29.43 17.58
CA ASP A 179 -4.85 30.01 17.56
C ASP A 179 -4.15 29.94 16.19
N GLY A 180 -4.85 29.47 15.15
CA GLY A 180 -4.37 29.36 13.79
C GLY A 180 -3.57 28.09 13.48
N ARG A 181 -3.23 27.25 14.48
CA ARG A 181 -2.61 25.94 14.25
C ARG A 181 -3.62 24.96 13.66
N THR A 182 -3.14 23.83 13.15
CA THR A 182 -4.00 22.72 12.70
C THR A 182 -3.57 21.41 13.34
N LEU A 183 -4.53 20.51 13.58
CA LEU A 183 -4.21 19.11 13.82
C LEU A 183 -3.81 18.46 12.49
N ARG A 184 -2.74 17.67 12.51
CA ARG A 184 -2.17 17.00 11.35
C ARG A 184 -1.76 15.60 11.71
N GLY A 185 -1.76 14.71 10.73
CA GLY A 185 -1.25 13.38 10.95
C GLY A 185 -1.28 12.52 9.72
N GLN A 186 -0.97 11.24 9.93
CA GLN A 186 -0.94 10.27 8.84
C GLN A 186 -1.12 8.85 9.34
N ILE A 187 -1.85 8.04 8.56
CA ILE A 187 -1.80 6.58 8.63
C ILE A 187 -0.78 6.12 7.58
N GLN A 188 0.19 5.32 7.97
CA GLN A 188 1.26 4.89 7.07
C GLN A 188 1.82 3.51 7.42
N VAL A 189 2.53 2.91 6.48
CA VAL A 189 3.36 1.73 6.73
C VAL A 189 4.55 2.11 7.62
N THR A 190 4.80 1.30 8.65
CA THR A 190 5.92 1.51 9.56
C THR A 190 7.28 1.30 8.88
N GLY A 191 8.31 1.97 9.38
CA GLY A 191 9.67 1.85 8.85
C GLY A 191 9.96 2.73 7.63
N ARG A 192 11.11 2.50 6.99
CA ARG A 192 11.64 3.34 5.89
C ARG A 192 11.37 2.80 4.48
N GLY A 193 10.65 1.71 4.35
CA GLY A 193 10.36 1.09 3.06
C GLY A 193 9.29 0.02 3.18
N MET A 194 8.74 -0.41 2.05
CA MET A 194 7.75 -1.47 2.03
C MET A 194 8.38 -2.81 2.40
N PRO A 195 7.79 -3.55 3.36
CA PRO A 195 8.19 -4.92 3.64
C PRO A 195 8.07 -5.80 2.39
N LYS A 196 8.93 -6.82 2.30
CA LYS A 196 8.92 -7.78 1.18
C LYS A 196 7.76 -8.76 1.27
N HIS A 197 7.32 -9.08 2.48
CA HIS A 197 6.24 -10.01 2.76
C HIS A 197 5.05 -9.27 3.38
N ALA A 198 3.84 -9.64 2.98
CA ALA A 198 2.62 -9.01 3.48
C ALA A 198 2.44 -9.21 5.01
N GLU A 199 2.87 -10.36 5.54
CA GLU A 199 2.81 -10.68 6.97
C GLU A 199 3.70 -9.80 7.86
N ASP A 200 4.72 -9.16 7.28
CA ASP A 200 5.59 -8.19 7.95
C ASP A 200 5.04 -6.77 7.91
N LEU A 201 3.96 -6.55 7.14
CA LEU A 201 3.36 -5.24 6.97
C LEU A 201 2.69 -4.79 8.26
N ARG A 202 3.19 -3.68 8.80
CA ARG A 202 2.57 -3.00 9.93
C ARG A 202 2.25 -1.56 9.56
N LEU A 203 1.10 -1.10 10.01
CA LEU A 203 0.60 0.25 9.89
C LEU A 203 0.65 0.94 11.25
N GLU A 204 0.92 2.24 11.24
CA GLU A 204 0.78 3.11 12.41
C GLU A 204 0.05 4.39 12.02
N SER A 205 -0.59 5.03 12.99
CA SER A 205 -1.11 6.38 12.86
C SER A 205 -0.27 7.34 13.70
N HIS A 206 0.11 8.47 13.11
CA HIS A 206 0.67 9.62 13.83
C HIS A 206 -0.38 10.72 13.83
N MET A 207 -0.65 11.29 15.01
CA MET A 207 -1.65 12.35 15.20
C MET A 207 -0.98 13.44 16.03
N GLY A 208 -1.02 14.70 15.58
CA GLY A 208 -0.32 15.78 16.27
C GLY A 208 -0.84 17.18 15.96
N ILE A 209 -0.44 18.13 16.78
CA ILE A 209 -0.65 19.56 16.56
C ILE A 209 0.47 20.12 15.68
N SER A 210 0.12 21.00 14.74
CA SER A 210 1.09 21.59 13.82
C SER A 210 2.12 22.45 14.55
N VAL A 211 3.38 22.34 14.14
CA VAL A 211 4.52 23.08 14.70
C VAL A 211 5.40 23.62 13.59
N VAL A 212 6.22 24.61 13.93
CA VAL A 212 7.34 25.10 13.11
C VAL A 212 8.64 24.92 13.88
N GLU A 213 9.75 24.70 13.19
CA GLU A 213 11.06 24.55 13.82
C GLU A 213 11.66 25.94 14.11
N ASP A 214 11.35 26.49 15.29
CA ASP A 214 11.89 27.75 15.77
C ASP A 214 12.14 27.75 17.28
N GLU A 215 12.76 28.82 17.78
CA GLU A 215 13.12 29.00 19.19
C GLU A 215 11.92 29.20 20.11
N SER A 216 10.71 29.42 19.57
CA SER A 216 9.48 29.45 20.38
C SER A 216 8.95 28.05 20.69
N ASN A 217 9.24 27.09 19.80
CA ASN A 217 8.81 25.70 19.95
C ASN A 217 9.90 24.81 20.55
N TYR A 218 11.17 25.17 20.39
CA TYR A 218 12.31 24.33 20.73
C TYR A 218 13.50 25.14 21.28
N PHE A 219 13.76 24.97 22.57
CA PHE A 219 14.83 25.63 23.31
C PHE A 219 15.29 24.75 24.47
N ASP A 220 16.44 25.07 25.08
CA ASP A 220 16.91 24.36 26.27
C ASP A 220 15.99 24.67 27.47
N PRO A 221 15.24 23.68 28.01
CA PRO A 221 14.37 23.91 29.17
C PRO A 221 15.13 24.29 30.45
N LYS A 222 16.46 24.14 30.48
CA LYS A 222 17.29 24.61 31.60
C LYS A 222 17.56 26.11 31.55
N LEU A 223 17.43 26.72 30.37
CA LEU A 223 17.75 28.11 30.12
C LEU A 223 16.50 29.00 30.00
N SER A 224 15.32 28.41 29.78
CA SER A 224 14.05 29.13 29.77
C SER A 224 12.97 28.36 30.55
N PRO A 225 12.15 29.04 31.38
CA PRO A 225 10.98 28.44 32.01
C PRO A 225 9.75 28.39 31.09
N ASP A 226 9.84 28.92 29.87
CA ASP A 226 8.73 29.00 28.93
C ASP A 226 8.21 27.60 28.57
N VAL A 227 6.95 27.52 28.18
CA VAL A 227 6.30 26.27 27.76
C VAL A 227 5.87 26.42 26.30
N PRO A 228 6.38 25.58 25.38
CA PRO A 228 5.93 25.59 24.00
C PRO A 228 4.43 25.31 23.89
N ALA A 229 3.74 25.99 22.97
CA ALA A 229 2.30 25.82 22.79
C ALA A 229 1.89 24.38 22.44
N TRP A 230 2.77 23.57 21.84
CA TRP A 230 2.49 22.17 21.57
C TRP A 230 2.44 21.30 22.83
N ILE A 231 3.11 21.70 23.93
CA ILE A 231 3.01 21.00 25.22
C ILE A 231 1.61 21.13 25.79
N GLU A 232 1.03 22.33 25.81
CA GLU A 232 -0.33 22.53 26.31
C GLU A 232 -1.35 21.76 25.49
N SER A 233 -1.19 21.73 24.17
CA SER A 233 -2.05 20.93 23.29
C SER A 233 -1.95 19.42 23.58
N LEU A 234 -0.76 18.90 23.93
CA LEU A 234 -0.62 17.51 24.36
C LEU A 234 -1.21 17.24 25.75
N ARG A 235 -1.22 18.23 26.65
CA ARG A 235 -1.93 18.11 27.94
C ARG A 235 -3.44 18.06 27.74
N THR A 236 -3.98 18.88 26.84
CA THR A 236 -5.40 18.82 26.44
C THR A 236 -5.73 17.44 25.86
N LEU A 237 -4.89 16.95 24.93
CA LEU A 237 -5.04 15.60 24.38
C LEU A 237 -5.06 14.54 25.50
N GLN A 238 -4.10 14.56 26.42
CA GLN A 238 -4.02 13.57 27.49
C GLN A 238 -5.26 13.62 28.39
N ARG A 239 -5.65 14.81 28.85
CA ARG A 239 -6.71 15.01 29.84
C ARG A 239 -8.12 14.77 29.28
N GLU A 240 -8.40 15.20 28.05
CA GLU A 240 -9.78 15.31 27.55
C GLU A 240 -10.10 14.32 26.43
N VAL A 241 -9.07 13.83 25.74
CA VAL A 241 -9.23 12.91 24.60
C VAL A 241 -8.82 11.50 24.97
N LEU A 242 -7.62 11.33 25.54
CA LEU A 242 -7.14 10.02 25.92
C LEU A 242 -7.79 9.56 27.23
N ASP A 243 -7.76 10.39 28.27
CA ASP A 243 -8.48 10.16 29.54
C ASP A 243 -8.29 8.72 30.09
N GLY A 244 -7.04 8.24 30.07
CA GLY A 244 -6.67 6.88 30.52
C GLY A 244 -7.06 5.74 29.57
N HIS A 245 -7.54 6.04 28.37
CA HIS A 245 -7.89 5.05 27.34
C HIS A 245 -6.77 4.81 26.31
N GLU A 246 -5.50 5.01 26.67
CA GLU A 246 -4.38 4.87 25.72
C GLU A 246 -4.35 3.48 25.09
N ASP A 247 -4.57 2.42 25.87
CA ASP A 247 -4.51 1.05 25.37
C ASP A 247 -5.64 0.75 24.37
N ARG A 248 -6.86 1.28 24.62
CA ARG A 248 -8.00 1.16 23.70
C ARG A 248 -7.75 1.93 22.40
N LEU A 249 -7.17 3.12 22.52
CA LEU A 249 -6.83 3.99 21.41
C LEU A 249 -5.48 3.62 20.76
N LEU A 250 -4.91 2.48 21.15
CA LEU A 250 -3.64 1.95 20.66
C LEU A 250 -2.47 2.93 20.81
N ILE A 251 -2.52 3.92 21.70
CA ILE A 251 -1.47 4.92 21.85
C ILE A 251 -0.18 4.26 22.37
N SER A 252 0.90 4.41 21.62
CA SER A 252 2.18 3.83 22.00
C SER A 252 2.76 4.54 23.22
N ARG A 253 3.10 3.79 24.27
CA ARG A 253 3.84 4.31 25.44
C ARG A 253 5.36 4.36 25.27
N ARG A 254 5.87 4.08 24.07
CA ARG A 254 7.31 4.19 23.79
C ARG A 254 7.77 5.65 23.91
N ALA A 255 8.96 5.85 24.46
CA ALA A 255 9.57 7.16 24.59
C ALA A 255 9.73 7.85 23.22
N PRO A 256 9.71 9.19 23.17
CA PRO A 256 9.91 9.94 21.94
C PRO A 256 11.36 9.77 21.44
N GLY A 257 11.50 9.72 20.11
CA GLY A 257 12.81 9.69 19.45
C GLY A 257 13.52 11.04 19.51
N VAL A 258 14.84 11.01 19.34
CA VAL A 258 15.68 12.21 19.22
C VAL A 258 15.68 12.70 17.77
N SER A 259 15.55 14.01 17.57
CA SER A 259 15.73 14.62 16.25
C SER A 259 17.21 14.88 16.00
N SER A 260 17.66 14.70 14.77
CA SER A 260 19.01 15.09 14.33
C SER A 260 19.09 16.53 13.85
N ARG A 261 18.00 17.30 13.93
CA ARG A 261 17.96 18.72 13.53
C ARG A 261 18.34 19.62 14.70
N ASP A 262 18.92 20.78 14.37
CA ASP A 262 19.58 21.68 15.33
C ASP A 262 18.68 22.08 16.51
N LEU A 263 17.45 22.51 16.24
CA LEU A 263 16.49 22.87 17.28
C LEU A 263 15.71 21.64 17.76
N GLY A 264 15.41 20.71 16.86
CA GLY A 264 14.66 19.50 17.19
C GLY A 264 15.26 18.61 18.30
N GLN A 265 16.55 18.73 18.59
CA GLN A 265 17.19 18.04 19.73
C GLN A 265 16.49 18.34 21.07
N TRP A 266 15.88 19.52 21.20
CA TRP A 266 15.22 19.98 22.42
C TRP A 266 13.82 19.41 22.64
N LYS A 267 13.18 18.84 21.61
CA LYS A 267 11.83 18.25 21.73
C LYS A 267 11.71 17.27 22.90
N LYS A 268 12.66 16.33 23.00
CA LYS A 268 12.63 15.29 24.05
C LYS A 268 12.89 15.88 25.44
N PRO A 269 13.93 16.71 25.67
CA PRO A 269 14.10 17.44 26.93
C PRO A 269 12.87 18.24 27.35
N LEU A 270 12.25 19.00 26.44
CA LEU A 270 11.03 19.77 26.72
C LEU A 270 9.87 18.85 27.13
N ALA A 271 9.64 17.77 26.39
CA ALA A 271 8.61 16.80 26.73
C ALA A 271 8.82 16.17 28.11
N ILE A 272 10.05 15.76 28.44
CA ILE A 272 10.35 15.19 29.77
C ILE A 272 10.13 16.23 30.87
N THR A 273 10.51 17.48 30.62
CA THR A 273 10.42 18.55 31.62
C THR A 273 8.97 18.97 31.90
N HIS A 274 8.13 19.04 30.87
CA HIS A 274 6.80 19.63 31.00
C HIS A 274 5.62 18.65 30.89
N LEU A 275 5.84 17.44 30.35
CA LEU A 275 4.81 16.38 30.26
C LEU A 275 5.09 15.20 31.21
N GLU A 276 6.28 15.11 31.79
CA GLU A 276 6.63 14.07 32.77
C GLU A 276 6.33 12.65 32.26
N GLU A 277 5.38 11.94 32.88
CA GLU A 277 4.93 10.59 32.49
C GLU A 277 4.31 10.53 31.09
N ASP A 278 3.78 11.65 30.61
CA ASP A 278 3.15 11.81 29.30
C ASP A 278 4.13 12.21 28.19
N ALA A 279 5.43 12.27 28.49
CA ALA A 279 6.45 12.57 27.49
C ALA A 279 6.43 11.62 26.28
N HIS A 280 5.85 10.42 26.44
CA HIS A 280 5.63 9.46 25.36
C HIS A 280 4.70 9.98 24.25
N LEU A 281 3.90 11.02 24.49
CA LEU A 281 3.04 11.67 23.49
C LEU A 281 3.84 12.53 22.51
N ALA A 282 5.04 13.02 22.85
CA ALA A 282 5.81 13.98 22.06
C ALA A 282 6.56 13.35 20.86
N LYS A 283 5.83 12.64 19.98
CA LYS A 283 6.37 12.00 18.76
C LYS A 283 6.07 12.86 17.52
N GLY A 284 6.60 12.43 16.37
CA GLY A 284 6.43 13.15 15.11
C GLY A 284 7.63 14.02 14.73
N TYR A 285 7.36 14.96 13.84
CA TYR A 285 8.35 15.72 13.07
C TYR A 285 8.33 17.18 13.52
N VAL A 286 9.51 17.70 13.85
CA VAL A 286 9.67 19.01 14.52
C VAL A 286 9.28 20.21 13.64
N ASP A 287 9.19 20.00 12.34
CA ASP A 287 8.84 20.98 11.31
C ASP A 287 7.44 20.75 10.70
N TRP A 288 6.65 19.83 11.26
CA TRP A 288 5.34 19.51 10.72
C TRP A 288 4.26 19.35 11.79
N ALA A 289 4.41 18.40 12.70
CA ALA A 289 3.44 18.12 13.76
C ALA A 289 4.02 17.27 14.89
N ILE A 290 3.64 17.60 16.13
CA ILE A 290 4.00 16.88 17.34
C ILE A 290 2.77 16.24 17.99
N GLY A 291 2.86 14.96 18.32
CA GLY A 291 1.82 14.21 19.01
C GLY A 291 2.01 12.70 18.89
N PRO A 292 1.14 11.89 19.49
CA PRO A 292 1.39 10.47 19.67
C PRO A 292 1.42 9.69 18.36
N LYS A 293 1.99 8.49 18.47
CA LYS A 293 1.83 7.43 17.48
C LYS A 293 1.10 6.27 18.09
N THR A 294 0.29 5.58 17.29
CA THR A 294 -0.27 4.30 17.70
C THR A 294 0.79 3.20 17.75
N ALA A 295 0.49 2.10 18.43
CA ALA A 295 1.19 0.85 18.28
C ALA A 295 1.03 0.34 16.83
N PRO A 296 2.06 -0.29 16.25
CA PRO A 296 1.95 -0.88 14.93
C PRO A 296 0.92 -2.01 14.91
N VAL A 297 0.02 -2.00 13.92
CA VAL A 297 -1.00 -3.04 13.69
C VAL A 297 -0.85 -3.66 12.30
N PRO A 298 -1.29 -4.90 12.06
CA PRO A 298 -1.25 -5.48 10.73
C PRO A 298 -2.33 -4.86 9.81
N LEU A 299 -2.25 -5.10 8.49
CA LEU A 299 -3.12 -4.47 7.48
C LEU A 299 -4.62 -4.74 7.73
N GLU A 300 -4.94 -5.92 8.25
CA GLU A 300 -6.32 -6.37 8.50
C GLU A 300 -7.02 -5.52 9.56
N ARG A 301 -6.24 -4.79 10.40
CA ARG A 301 -6.75 -3.87 11.42
C ARG A 301 -6.76 -2.41 10.95
N LEU A 302 -6.61 -2.16 9.66
CA LEU A 302 -6.62 -0.81 9.10
C LEU A 302 -7.94 -0.06 9.39
N ASP A 303 -9.09 -0.70 9.26
CA ASP A 303 -10.39 -0.04 9.52
C ASP A 303 -10.51 0.39 11.00
N GLU A 304 -10.02 -0.44 11.92
CA GLU A 304 -9.94 -0.11 13.34
C GLU A 304 -8.99 1.05 13.60
N LEU A 305 -7.79 1.03 13.00
CA LEU A 305 -6.80 2.10 13.12
C LEU A 305 -7.34 3.43 12.58
N ALA A 306 -8.07 3.38 11.47
CA ALA A 306 -8.73 4.53 10.86
C ALA A 306 -9.82 5.09 11.77
N ALA A 307 -10.69 4.23 12.34
CA ALA A 307 -11.72 4.63 13.28
C ALA A 307 -11.14 5.30 14.54
N ILE A 308 -10.05 4.73 15.10
CA ILE A 308 -9.34 5.32 16.24
C ILE A 308 -8.75 6.68 15.88
N THR A 309 -8.12 6.79 14.71
CA THR A 309 -7.51 8.04 14.24
C THR A 309 -8.56 9.13 14.10
N VAL A 310 -9.71 8.80 13.50
CA VAL A 310 -10.87 9.71 13.40
C VAL A 310 -11.38 10.11 14.78
N GLU A 311 -11.59 9.15 15.68
CA GLU A 311 -12.10 9.43 17.03
C GLU A 311 -11.18 10.39 17.78
N VAL A 312 -9.87 10.15 17.76
CA VAL A 312 -8.88 11.02 18.42
C VAL A 312 -8.89 12.40 17.79
N PHE A 313 -8.90 12.50 16.46
CA PHE A 313 -8.91 13.79 15.78
C PHE A 313 -10.18 14.61 16.00
N GLU A 314 -11.36 14.00 15.92
CA GLU A 314 -12.64 14.67 16.18
C GLU A 314 -12.68 15.22 17.61
N ARG A 315 -12.34 14.37 18.60
CA ARG A 315 -12.36 14.74 20.02
C ARG A 315 -11.30 15.79 20.35
N TRP A 316 -10.09 15.65 19.81
CA TRP A 316 -9.03 16.61 20.05
C TRP A 316 -9.33 17.97 19.42
N HIS A 317 -9.85 17.99 18.19
CA HIS A 317 -10.26 19.24 17.57
C HIS A 317 -11.37 19.93 18.35
N ALA A 318 -12.36 19.17 18.86
CA ALA A 318 -13.40 19.71 19.71
C ALA A 318 -12.85 20.29 21.01
N ALA A 319 -11.91 19.60 21.68
CA ALA A 319 -11.29 20.05 22.91
C ALA A 319 -10.44 21.33 22.72
N GLU A 320 -9.74 21.47 21.59
CA GLU A 320 -8.96 22.68 21.27
C GLU A 320 -9.81 23.85 20.76
N SER A 321 -11.07 23.59 20.38
CA SER A 321 -11.99 24.62 19.86
C SER A 321 -12.93 25.19 20.92
N GLY A 322 -13.09 24.52 22.07
CA GLY A 322 -13.96 24.92 23.18
C GLY A 322 -13.25 25.81 24.20
#